data_AF-Q71V72-F1
#
_entry.id   AF-Q71V72-F1
#
_cell.length_a   1.000
_cell.length_b   1.000
_cell.length_c   1.000
_cell.angle_alpha   90.00
_cell.angle_beta   90.00
_cell.angle_gamma   90.00
#
_symmetry.space_group_name_H-M   'P 1'
#
loop_
_entity.id
_entity.type
_entity.pdbx_description
1 polymer ?
#
loop_
_entity_poly.entity_id
_entity_poly.type
_entity_poly.pdbx_seq_one_letter_code
_entity_poly.pdbx_strand_id
1 'polypeptide(L)' 'LPGLQCVKYIQGLQWGTQQILSEHIRMTHRGYQARFAELNSALFLLRFINANVLAELFFRPIIGTVSMDDMMLEMLCAKL' A
#
# COMPACT_ATOMS: atom_id res chain seq x y z
N LEU A 1 -14.18 -4.20 1.84
CA LEU A 1 -13.27 -4.74 0.81
C LEU A 1 -13.87 -6.04 0.32
N PRO A 2 -14.36 -6.10 -0.93
CA PRO A 2 -14.92 -7.32 -1.48
C PRO A 2 -13.82 -8.41 -1.57
N GLY A 3 -14.19 -9.67 -1.35
CA GLY A 3 -13.28 -10.82 -1.51
C GLY A 3 -12.39 -11.15 -0.30
N LEU A 4 -12.29 -10.30 0.73
CA LEU A 4 -11.50 -10.61 1.93
C LEU A 4 -12.19 -11.59 2.87
N GLN A 5 -11.50 -12.67 3.24
CA GLN A 5 -11.99 -13.66 4.20
C GLN A 5 -11.60 -13.35 5.65
N CYS A 6 -10.49 -12.64 5.88
CA CYS A 6 -9.91 -12.41 7.21
C CYS A 6 -9.94 -10.93 7.64
N VAL A 7 -11.10 -10.26 7.46
CA VAL A 7 -11.26 -8.81 7.68
C VAL A 7 -10.79 -8.36 9.07
N LYS A 8 -11.18 -9.06 10.14
CA LYS A 8 -10.79 -8.69 11.52
C LYS A 8 -9.28 -8.75 11.73
N TYR A 9 -8.62 -9.75 11.15
CA TYR A 9 -7.16 -9.88 11.23
C TYR A 9 -6.47 -8.72 10.51
N ILE A 10 -6.91 -8.40 9.29
CA ILE A 10 -6.37 -7.28 8.50
C ILE A 10 -6.60 -5.93 9.22
N GLN A 11 -7.75 -5.74 9.86
CA GLN A 11 -8.02 -4.55 10.67
C GLN A 11 -7.08 -4.46 11.89
N GLY A 12 -6.82 -5.59 12.57
CA GLY A 12 -5.85 -5.66 13.66
C GLY A 12 -4.44 -5.27 13.21
N LEU A 13 -4.01 -5.79 12.05
CA LEU A 13 -2.73 -5.41 11.44
C LEU A 13 -2.68 -3.91 11.11
N GLN A 14 -3.72 -3.38 10.45
CA GLN A 14 -3.82 -1.96 10.14
C GLN A 14 -3.73 -1.09 11.40
N TRP A 15 -4.45 -1.48 12.45
CA TRP A 15 -4.40 -0.79 13.74
C TRP A 15 -2.99 -0.82 14.34
N GLY A 16 -2.34 -1.99 14.37
CA GLY A 16 -0.97 -2.15 14.87
C GLY A 16 0.04 -1.28 14.11
N THR A 17 -0.07 -1.19 12.79
CA THR A 17 0.75 -0.30 11.96
C THR A 17 0.58 1.16 12.34
N GLN A 18 -0.66 1.63 12.53
CA GLN A 18 -0.93 3.02 12.91
C GLN A 18 -0.39 3.34 14.32
N GLN A 19 -0.46 2.39 15.25
CA GLN A 19 0.11 2.56 16.59
C GLN A 19 1.64 2.72 16.56
N ILE A 20 2.34 1.82 15.85
CA ILE A 20 3.80 1.87 15.76
C ILE A 20 4.26 3.16 15.06
N LEU A 21 3.56 3.56 13.99
CA LEU A 21 3.85 4.81 13.29
C LEU A 21 3.65 6.03 14.20
N SER A 22 2.55 6.04 14.96
CA SER A 22 2.23 7.12 15.89
C SER A 22 3.33 7.28 16.94
N GLU A 23 3.73 6.16 17.55
CA GLU A 23 4.78 6.15 18.56
C GLU A 23 6.13 6.60 17.98
N HIS A 24 6.47 6.14 16.78
CA HIS A 24 7.68 6.58 16.09
C HIS A 24 7.71 8.11 15.90
N ILE A 25 6.63 8.69 15.36
CA ILE A 25 6.54 10.14 15.13
C ILE A 25 6.61 10.91 16.44
N ARG A 26 5.97 10.42 17.51
CA ARG A 26 6.02 11.03 18.84
C ARG A 26 7.45 11.11 19.37
N MET A 27 8.25 10.07 19.14
CA MET A 27 9.65 10.02 19.59
C MET A 27 10.59 10.86 18.72
N THR A 28 10.35 10.95 17.41
CA THR A 28 11.28 11.59 16.46
C THR A 28 10.92 13.02 16.09
N HIS A 29 9.65 13.44 16.25
CA HIS A 29 9.15 14.73 15.83
C HIS A 29 8.37 15.46 16.93
N ARG A 30 8.80 16.69 17.27
CA ARG A 30 8.12 17.56 18.23
C ARG A 30 6.70 17.98 17.78
N GLY A 31 6.42 17.95 16.47
CA GLY A 31 5.15 18.33 15.86
C GLY A 31 4.30 17.12 15.44
N TYR A 32 3.99 16.22 16.38
CA TYR A 32 3.32 14.94 16.14
C TYR A 32 2.10 15.03 15.20
N GLN A 33 1.14 15.92 15.51
CA GLN A 33 -0.12 16.04 14.76
C GLN A 33 0.10 16.54 13.33
N ALA A 34 1.00 17.51 13.13
CA ALA A 34 1.29 18.05 11.81
C ALA A 34 1.94 16.98 10.92
N ARG A 35 2.93 16.25 11.46
CA ARG A 35 3.63 15.21 10.71
C ARG A 35 2.71 14.05 10.32
N PHE A 36 1.82 13.65 11.23
CA PHE A 36 0.85 12.60 10.95
C PHE A 36 -0.15 13.02 9.86
N ALA A 37 -0.62 14.28 9.88
CA ALA A 37 -1.50 14.82 8.84
C ALA A 37 -0.83 14.90 7.47
N GLU A 38 0.44 15.31 7.41
CA GLU A 38 1.23 15.32 6.16
C GLU A 38 1.32 13.92 5.54
N LEU A 39 1.64 12.90 6.34
CA LEU A 39 1.72 11.51 5.86
C LEU A 39 0.37 11.01 5.34
N ASN A 40 -0.72 11.28 6.05
CA ASN A 40 -2.06 10.93 5.58
C ASN A 40 -2.44 11.70 4.32
N SER A 41 -1.95 12.93 4.13
CA SER A 41 -2.19 13.70 2.91
C SER A 41 -1.50 13.04 1.71
N ALA A 42 -0.27 12.55 1.87
CA ALA A 42 0.41 11.78 0.83
C ALA A 42 -0.34 10.47 0.50
N LEU A 43 -0.79 9.73 1.51
CA LEU A 43 -1.62 8.52 1.30
C LEU A 43 -2.95 8.83 0.62
N PHE A 44 -3.56 9.98 0.92
CA PHE A 44 -4.77 10.43 0.26
C PHE A 44 -4.51 10.70 -1.24
N LEU A 45 -3.42 11.37 -1.58
CA LEU A 45 -3.03 11.62 -2.96
C LEU A 45 -2.75 10.32 -3.73
N LEU A 46 -2.17 9.31 -3.07
CA LEU A 46 -1.90 8.00 -3.67
C LEU A 46 -3.17 7.33 -4.21
N ARG A 47 -4.35 7.59 -3.61
CA ARG A 47 -5.64 7.02 -4.03
C ARG A 47 -6.08 7.48 -5.43
N PHE A 48 -5.51 8.55 -5.95
CA PHE A 48 -5.81 9.06 -7.30
C PHE A 48 -4.92 8.45 -8.38
N ILE A 49 -3.91 7.67 -8.01
CA ILE A 49 -3.06 6.97 -8.97
C ILE A 49 -3.79 5.73 -9.49
N ASN A 50 -4.08 5.71 -10.78
CA ASN A 50 -4.71 4.56 -11.42
C ASN A 50 -3.66 3.46 -11.68
N ALA A 51 -3.89 2.27 -11.10
CA ALA A 51 -3.00 1.12 -11.26
C ALA A 51 -2.82 0.71 -12.74
N ASN A 52 -3.83 0.86 -13.59
CA ASN A 52 -3.73 0.56 -15.02
C ASN A 52 -2.78 1.52 -15.72
N VAL A 53 -2.74 2.80 -15.31
CA VAL A 53 -1.79 3.77 -15.87
C VAL A 53 -0.36 3.39 -15.49
N LEU A 54 -0.15 2.89 -14.27
CA LEU A 54 1.17 2.37 -13.87
C LEU A 54 1.57 1.15 -14.70
N ALA A 55 0.65 0.22 -14.92
CA ALA A 55 0.85 -0.96 -15.76
C ALA A 55 1.27 -0.56 -17.19
N GLU A 56 0.53 0.36 -17.81
CA GLU A 56 0.84 0.84 -19.17
C GLU A 56 2.17 1.59 -19.24
N LEU A 57 2.45 2.47 -18.27
CA LEU A 57 3.63 3.34 -18.30
C LEU A 57 4.93 2.58 -18.02
N PHE A 58 4.92 1.66 -17.06
CA PHE A 58 6.15 1.05 -16.54
C PHE A 58 6.31 -0.43 -16.89
N PHE A 59 5.21 -1.17 -17.03
CA PHE A 59 5.28 -2.63 -17.17
C PHE A 59 5.05 -3.08 -18.60
N ARG A 60 4.08 -2.50 -19.32
CA ARG A 60 3.74 -2.88 -20.69
C ARG A 60 4.94 -2.90 -21.67
N PRO A 61 5.90 -1.96 -21.60
CA PRO A 61 7.09 -2.01 -22.45
C PRO A 61 7.98 -3.24 -22.24
N ILE A 62 7.90 -3.87 -21.06
CA ILE A 62 8.74 -5.00 -20.66
C ILE A 62 7.97 -6.32 -20.80
N ILE A 63 6.73 -6.35 -20.34
CA ILE A 63 5.94 -7.59 -20.18
C ILE A 63 4.98 -7.82 -21.34
N GLY A 64 4.90 -6.88 -22.29
CA GLY A 64 4.01 -6.96 -23.44
C GLY A 64 2.56 -7.14 -22.99
N THR A 65 1.88 -8.16 -23.50
CA THR A 65 0.46 -8.39 -23.23
C THR A 65 0.12 -9.08 -21.90
N VAL A 66 1.12 -9.50 -21.13
CA VAL A 66 0.95 -10.24 -19.89
C VAL A 66 0.13 -9.43 -18.87
N SER A 67 -0.78 -10.11 -18.16
CA SER A 67 -1.61 -9.50 -17.11
C SER A 67 -0.77 -9.23 -15.85
N MET A 68 -1.02 -8.09 -15.21
CA MET A 68 -0.42 -7.80 -13.90
C MET A 68 -0.89 -8.79 -12.83
N ASP A 69 -2.12 -9.31 -12.93
CA ASP A 69 -2.64 -10.28 -11.97
C ASP A 69 -1.90 -11.63 -12.06
N ASP A 70 -1.63 -12.09 -13.28
CA ASP A 70 -0.86 -13.32 -13.52
C ASP A 70 0.58 -13.16 -13.02
N MET A 71 1.19 -12.00 -13.28
CA MET A 71 2.53 -11.68 -12.78
C MET A 71 2.59 -11.67 -11.25
N MET A 72 1.61 -11.07 -10.58
CA MET A 72 1.55 -11.05 -9.12
C MET A 72 1.38 -12.46 -8.54
N LEU A 73 0.55 -13.29 -9.17
CA LEU A 73 0.40 -14.70 -8.77
C LEU A 73 1.71 -15.46 -8.92
N GLU A 74 2.38 -15.34 -10.06
CA GLU A 74 3.67 -15.96 -10.30
C GLU A 74 4.70 -15.49 -9.27
N MET A 75 4.79 -14.18 -8.99
CA MET A 75 5.73 -13.64 -8.01
C MET A 75 5.50 -14.15 -6.57
N LEU A 76 4.24 -14.36 -6.19
CA LEU A 76 3.89 -14.93 -4.88
C LEU A 76 4.22 -16.42 -4.80
N CYS A 77 4.07 -17.15 -5.91
CA CYS A 77 4.31 -18.60 -5.98
C CYS A 77 5.78 -18.98 -6.26
N ALA A 78 6.54 -18.14 -6.98
CA ALA A 78 7.89 -18.46 -7.45
C ALA A 78 8.96 -18.43 -6.35
N LYS A 79 8.65 -17.80 -5.20
CA LYS A 79 9.56 -17.69 -4.04
C LYS A 79 9.10 -18.49 -2.82
N LEU A 80 8.08 -19.34 -3.00
CA LEU A 80 7.70 -20.37 -2.05
C LEU A 80 8.58 -21.61 -2.26
#